data_AF-A0A5K1FQ78-F1
#
_entry.id   AF-A0A5K1FQ78-F1
#
_cell.length_a   1.000
_cell.length_b   1.000
_cell.length_c   1.000
_cell.angle_alpha   90.00
_cell.angle_beta   90.00
_cell.angle_gamma   90.00
#
_symmetry.space_group_name_H-M   'P 1'
#
loop_
_entity.id
_entity.type
_entity.pdbx_description
1 polymer ?
#
loop_
_entity_poly.entity_id
_entity_poly.type
_entity_poly.pdbx_seq_one_letter_code
_entity_poly.pdbx_strand_id
1 'polypeptide(L)'
;RRRFVELELEKVQKGIPECKKELEIAENEKKQVLQELESTKRFIEELKVGLEKAHTEEEQAKQDSQFAQMRVEEIKQGIADEASVAAKAQLETAKARHEAALSELKLVKEETEALKSEYISLIEEKDKAVKKAEDAVSASKEIEKTVEELTLELMSTKESLELAHASHLEAEECRVSAALARKQEDLKQEKEMKAAEEETQKLIEQLSASKDLKTKLETASSLLLDLKAELAAYMEAKLDSETSGAEEEKILTAELEEAKNAQRATLIALSSTTKELEDVRAQIEKSRKEVECLRIAAISLQSELEEEKSTLTSMRQREGIANVTVSALEAELTKTWSEVEAVRTSEKETREKMVELPRALQEAAQEADQAKLSAVSAREDLCKAKEEAELVKAGASTVESRLRAATKEIEAAKASEKLALAAINALHESEMASRMLNENEPSGVTLSLEQYYELSKKAHEAEEVANARVAAAMLEIDAAKEAEMRSLKNLEAASKELSAKREALAVEKVKAEHAKEGKLGVEQELRNWRAEHEQRRKANESASGVVNLAVGSPRKSTEESQPMHNHDKNQDSKAFSLENNAENVIPDPNAKKKKKSLFPKIIMLLARKRR
;
A
#
# COMPACT_ATOMS: atom_id res chain seq x y z
N ARG A 1 15.44 20.64 2.34
CA ARG A 1 15.90 19.27 2.69
C ARG A 1 14.85 18.23 2.37
N ARG A 2 13.78 18.02 3.15
CA ARG A 2 12.72 17.02 2.87
C ARG A 2 12.25 16.94 1.40
N ARG A 3 11.78 18.06 0.80
CA ARG A 3 11.35 18.11 -0.62
C ARG A 3 12.44 17.72 -1.64
N PHE A 4 13.72 17.87 -1.28
CA PHE A 4 14.85 17.48 -2.13
C PHE A 4 15.07 15.96 -2.04
N VAL A 5 15.06 15.39 -0.83
CA VAL A 5 15.08 13.94 -0.61
C VAL A 5 13.91 13.27 -1.32
N GLU A 6 12.69 13.82 -1.20
CA GLU A 6 11.49 13.31 -1.89
C GLU A 6 11.64 13.34 -3.42
N LEU A 7 12.25 14.40 -4.00
CA LEU A 7 12.50 14.51 -5.44
C LEU A 7 13.55 13.51 -5.93
N GLU A 8 14.68 13.36 -5.22
CA GLU A 8 15.71 12.39 -5.58
C GLU A 8 15.20 10.95 -5.41
N LEU A 9 14.41 10.66 -4.36
CA LEU A 9 13.77 9.36 -4.18
C LEU A 9 12.82 9.04 -5.34
N GLU A 10 12.05 10.02 -5.83
CA GLU A 10 11.16 9.85 -6.99
C GLU A 10 11.94 9.56 -8.29
N LYS A 11 13.10 10.20 -8.50
CA LYS A 11 13.99 9.90 -9.64
C LYS A 11 14.55 8.49 -9.54
N VAL A 12 15.06 8.10 -8.37
CA VAL A 12 15.66 6.78 -8.15
C VAL A 12 14.59 5.69 -8.28
N GLN A 13 13.38 5.90 -7.78
CA GLN A 13 12.23 5.00 -8.00
C GLN A 13 11.87 4.81 -9.48
N LYS A 14 12.08 5.82 -10.33
CA LYS A 14 11.90 5.71 -11.79
C LYS A 14 13.06 4.98 -12.48
N GLY A 15 14.29 5.11 -11.97
CA GLY A 15 15.47 4.42 -12.51
C GLY A 15 15.57 2.93 -12.15
N ILE A 16 15.10 2.52 -10.96
CA ILE A 16 15.08 1.10 -10.53
C ILE A 16 14.48 0.14 -11.58
N PRO A 17 13.27 0.37 -12.15
CA PRO A 17 12.70 -0.52 -13.17
C PRO A 17 13.43 -0.47 -14.51
N GLU A 18 14.24 0.55 -14.79
CA GLU A 18 15.05 0.66 -15.99
C GLU A 18 16.30 -0.22 -15.85
N CYS A 19 17.11 -0.01 -14.81
CA CYS A 19 18.27 -0.87 -14.54
C CYS A 19 17.89 -2.33 -14.28
N LYS A 20 16.71 -2.61 -13.69
CA LYS A 20 16.22 -3.99 -13.56
C LYS A 20 15.98 -4.66 -14.91
N LYS A 21 15.43 -3.95 -15.90
CA LYS A 21 15.24 -4.47 -17.27
C LYS A 21 16.58 -4.65 -17.97
N GLU A 22 17.51 -3.70 -17.84
CA GLU A 22 18.85 -3.80 -18.43
C GLU A 22 19.63 -4.98 -17.87
N LEU A 23 19.55 -5.21 -16.56
CA LEU A 23 20.12 -6.38 -15.89
C LEU A 23 19.49 -7.69 -16.40
N GLU A 24 18.16 -7.77 -16.47
CA GLU A 24 17.45 -8.95 -16.98
C GLU A 24 17.81 -9.25 -18.44
N ILE A 25 17.93 -8.23 -19.29
CA ILE A 25 18.36 -8.38 -20.68
C ILE A 25 19.80 -8.89 -20.74
N ALA A 26 20.73 -8.29 -19.99
CA ALA A 26 22.14 -8.68 -19.99
C ALA A 26 22.38 -10.09 -19.41
N GLU A 27 21.64 -10.50 -18.38
CA GLU A 27 21.69 -11.87 -17.84
C GLU A 27 21.10 -12.89 -18.83
N ASN A 28 20.01 -12.56 -19.53
CA ASN A 28 19.42 -13.43 -20.54
C ASN A 28 20.34 -13.60 -21.76
N GLU A 29 20.94 -12.53 -22.27
CA GLU A 29 21.96 -12.58 -23.34
C GLU A 29 23.15 -13.47 -22.91
N LYS A 30 23.73 -13.22 -21.72
CA LYS A 30 24.80 -14.04 -21.15
C LYS A 30 24.42 -15.52 -21.05
N LYS A 31 23.20 -15.83 -20.63
CA LYS A 31 22.68 -17.19 -20.53
C LYS A 31 22.53 -17.86 -21.90
N GLN A 32 22.01 -17.14 -22.89
CA GLN A 32 21.87 -17.65 -24.25
C GLN A 32 23.23 -18.02 -24.85
N VAL A 33 24.21 -17.10 -24.80
CA VAL A 33 25.54 -17.34 -25.38
C VAL A 33 26.26 -18.50 -24.66
N LEU A 34 26.08 -18.66 -23.35
CA LEU A 34 26.59 -19.83 -22.62
C LEU A 34 25.94 -21.15 -23.08
N GLN A 35 24.62 -21.16 -23.31
CA GLN A 35 23.91 -22.34 -23.82
C GLN A 35 24.36 -22.70 -25.26
N GLU A 36 24.55 -21.70 -26.11
CA GLU A 36 25.06 -21.89 -27.48
C GLU A 36 26.49 -22.44 -27.43
N LEU A 37 27.39 -21.85 -26.62
CA LEU A 37 28.75 -22.34 -26.39
C LEU A 37 28.79 -23.80 -25.90
N GLU A 38 27.91 -24.19 -24.97
CA GLU A 38 27.79 -25.58 -24.51
C GLU A 38 27.24 -26.54 -25.58
N SER A 39 26.40 -26.05 -26.48
CA SER A 39 25.90 -26.85 -27.62
C SER A 39 27.00 -27.07 -28.68
N THR A 40 27.70 -26.01 -29.07
CA THR A 40 28.83 -26.06 -30.01
C THR A 40 29.97 -26.92 -29.46
N LYS A 41 30.27 -26.82 -28.16
CA LYS A 41 31.27 -27.68 -27.51
C LYS A 41 30.92 -29.17 -27.62
N ARG A 42 29.66 -29.55 -27.37
CA ARG A 42 29.21 -30.95 -27.51
C ARG A 42 29.29 -31.43 -28.96
N PHE A 43 28.95 -30.56 -29.92
CA PHE A 43 29.05 -30.92 -31.33
C PHE A 43 30.52 -31.04 -31.81
N ILE A 44 31.45 -30.23 -31.28
CA ILE A 44 32.90 -30.43 -31.46
C ILE A 44 33.37 -31.78 -30.87
N GLU A 45 32.84 -32.19 -29.72
CA GLU A 45 33.16 -33.49 -29.11
C GLU A 45 32.63 -34.66 -29.94
N GLU A 46 31.43 -34.54 -30.52
CA GLU A 46 30.85 -35.52 -31.43
C GLU A 46 31.62 -35.62 -32.76
N LEU A 47 31.96 -34.48 -33.40
CA LEU A 47 32.76 -34.45 -34.62
C LEU A 47 34.17 -35.00 -34.42
N LYS A 48 34.79 -34.86 -33.23
CA LYS A 48 36.07 -35.53 -32.93
C LYS A 48 35.96 -37.05 -32.99
N VAL A 49 34.89 -37.62 -32.42
CA VAL A 49 34.64 -39.07 -32.49
C VAL A 49 34.30 -39.50 -33.92
N GLY A 50 33.60 -38.66 -34.69
CA GLY A 50 33.38 -38.88 -36.13
C GLY A 50 34.68 -38.87 -36.94
N LEU A 51 35.59 -37.93 -36.64
CA LEU A 51 36.90 -37.79 -37.27
C LEU A 51 37.80 -39.01 -37.01
N GLU A 52 37.81 -39.52 -35.77
CA GLU A 52 38.54 -40.75 -35.43
C GLU A 52 38.00 -41.96 -36.21
N LYS A 53 36.67 -42.12 -36.33
CA LYS A 53 36.06 -43.18 -37.14
C LYS A 53 36.44 -43.07 -38.61
N ALA A 54 36.24 -41.91 -39.22
CA ALA A 54 36.58 -41.66 -40.63
C ALA A 54 38.08 -41.89 -40.91
N HIS A 55 38.97 -41.63 -39.94
CA HIS A 55 40.39 -41.97 -40.04
C HIS A 55 40.62 -43.49 -40.07
N THR A 56 39.99 -44.24 -39.16
CA THR A 56 40.11 -45.71 -39.16
C THR A 56 39.49 -46.37 -40.40
N GLU A 57 38.43 -45.79 -40.96
CA GLU A 57 37.78 -46.25 -42.19
C GLU A 57 38.63 -45.93 -43.44
N GLU A 58 39.29 -44.77 -43.50
CA GLU A 58 40.29 -44.46 -44.54
C GLU A 58 41.47 -45.43 -44.49
N GLU A 59 42.01 -45.70 -43.30
CA GLU A 59 43.13 -46.64 -43.12
C GLU A 59 42.75 -48.07 -43.53
N GLN A 60 41.55 -48.54 -43.19
CA GLN A 60 41.07 -49.85 -43.62
C GLN A 60 40.88 -49.90 -45.14
N ALA A 61 40.19 -48.93 -45.74
CA ALA A 61 39.96 -48.89 -47.19
C ALA A 61 41.28 -48.78 -47.98
N LYS A 62 42.29 -48.13 -47.41
CA LYS A 62 43.65 -48.05 -47.94
C LYS A 62 44.36 -49.40 -47.93
N GLN A 63 44.28 -50.15 -46.83
CA GLN A 63 44.84 -51.50 -46.73
C GLN A 63 44.15 -52.44 -47.73
N ASP A 64 42.82 -52.38 -47.83
CA ASP A 64 42.04 -53.18 -48.78
C ASP A 64 42.42 -52.88 -50.24
N SER A 65 42.62 -51.60 -50.58
CA SER A 65 43.08 -51.13 -51.89
C SER A 65 44.50 -51.62 -52.22
N GLN A 66 45.42 -51.56 -51.26
CA GLN A 66 46.79 -52.08 -51.40
C GLN A 66 46.80 -53.61 -51.56
N PHE A 67 45.99 -54.34 -50.78
CA PHE A 67 45.87 -55.79 -50.89
C PHE A 67 45.28 -56.22 -52.24
N ALA A 68 44.24 -55.53 -52.71
CA ALA A 68 43.70 -55.73 -54.06
C ALA A 68 44.74 -55.43 -55.15
N GLN A 69 45.63 -54.46 -54.94
CA GLN A 69 46.70 -54.15 -55.88
C GLN A 69 47.71 -55.30 -55.97
N MET A 70 48.18 -55.81 -54.83
CA MET A 70 49.10 -56.95 -54.78
C MET A 70 48.53 -58.17 -55.51
N ARG A 71 47.26 -58.52 -55.26
CA ARG A 71 46.57 -59.62 -55.98
C ARG A 71 46.54 -59.42 -57.50
N VAL A 72 46.31 -58.20 -57.98
CA VAL A 72 46.35 -57.90 -59.43
C VAL A 72 47.76 -58.04 -60.00
N GLU A 73 48.80 -57.73 -59.23
CA GLU A 73 50.20 -57.89 -59.64
C GLU A 73 50.64 -59.36 -59.65
N GLU A 74 50.19 -60.18 -58.68
CA GLU A 74 50.41 -61.63 -58.65
C GLU A 74 49.71 -62.35 -59.83
N ILE A 75 48.43 -62.06 -60.08
CA ILE A 75 47.65 -62.70 -61.15
C ILE A 75 48.24 -62.39 -62.54
N LYS A 76 48.78 -61.18 -62.75
CA LYS A 76 49.50 -60.80 -63.98
C LYS A 76 50.76 -61.63 -64.24
N GLN A 77 51.35 -62.26 -63.23
CA GLN A 77 52.59 -63.04 -63.37
C GLN A 77 52.34 -64.52 -63.71
N GLY A 78 51.10 -65.03 -63.72
CA GLY A 78 50.86 -66.47 -63.86
C GLY A 78 49.53 -66.99 -64.43
N ILE A 79 48.55 -66.17 -64.81
CA ILE A 79 47.19 -66.65 -65.20
C ILE A 79 46.65 -65.96 -66.47
N ALA A 80 45.77 -66.66 -67.20
CA ALA A 80 45.06 -66.21 -68.40
C ALA A 80 44.15 -64.97 -68.18
N ASP A 81 43.82 -64.29 -69.28
CA ASP A 81 43.27 -62.92 -69.31
C ASP A 81 41.96 -62.71 -68.52
N GLU A 82 41.05 -63.68 -68.47
CA GLU A 82 39.73 -63.52 -67.85
C GLU A 82 39.78 -63.32 -66.33
N ALA A 83 40.64 -64.08 -65.63
CA ALA A 83 40.90 -63.87 -64.21
C ALA A 83 41.59 -62.52 -63.93
N SER A 84 42.39 -62.03 -64.90
CA SER A 84 43.02 -60.72 -64.83
C SER A 84 42.00 -59.57 -64.90
N VAL A 85 40.90 -59.73 -65.64
CA VAL A 85 39.81 -58.73 -65.73
C VAL A 85 39.04 -58.62 -64.41
N ALA A 86 38.63 -59.75 -63.82
CA ALA A 86 37.88 -59.76 -62.57
C ALA A 86 38.67 -59.14 -61.40
N ALA A 87 39.97 -59.44 -61.29
CA ALA A 87 40.84 -58.86 -60.28
C ALA A 87 41.03 -57.35 -60.46
N LYS A 88 41.17 -56.85 -61.71
CA LYS A 88 41.25 -55.41 -62.00
C LYS A 88 39.97 -54.67 -61.57
N ALA A 89 38.79 -55.23 -61.84
CA ALA A 89 37.52 -54.64 -61.41
C ALA A 89 37.40 -54.56 -59.87
N GLN A 90 37.90 -55.57 -59.14
CA GLN A 90 37.96 -55.52 -57.67
C GLN A 90 38.92 -54.44 -57.17
N LEU A 91 40.08 -54.27 -57.80
CA LEU A 91 41.03 -53.18 -57.48
C LEU A 91 40.42 -51.79 -57.74
N GLU A 92 39.75 -51.58 -58.86
CA GLU A 92 39.05 -50.31 -59.13
C GLU A 92 37.97 -50.03 -58.09
N THR A 93 37.21 -51.06 -57.69
CA THR A 93 36.20 -50.93 -56.61
C THR A 93 36.85 -50.59 -55.26
N ALA A 94 37.97 -51.21 -54.91
CA ALA A 94 38.69 -50.92 -53.66
C ALA A 94 39.30 -49.51 -53.66
N LYS A 95 39.85 -49.05 -54.79
CA LYS A 95 40.33 -47.68 -54.98
C LYS A 95 39.20 -46.65 -54.84
N ALA A 96 38.04 -46.91 -55.46
CA ALA A 96 36.88 -46.03 -55.34
C ALA A 96 36.37 -45.91 -53.89
N ARG A 97 36.40 -47.00 -53.11
CA ARG A 97 36.08 -46.96 -51.66
C ARG A 97 37.09 -46.13 -50.86
N HIS A 98 38.38 -46.28 -51.13
CA HIS A 98 39.42 -45.49 -50.49
C HIS A 98 39.32 -43.99 -50.83
N GLU A 99 39.00 -43.65 -52.09
CA GLU A 99 38.79 -42.26 -52.52
C GLU A 99 37.51 -41.64 -51.93
N ALA A 100 36.45 -42.44 -51.73
CA ALA A 100 35.26 -42.03 -50.98
C ALA A 100 35.59 -41.76 -49.50
N ALA A 101 36.28 -42.68 -48.82
CA ALA A 101 36.68 -42.51 -47.41
C ALA A 101 37.64 -41.31 -47.21
N LEU A 102 38.55 -41.06 -48.16
CA LEU A 102 39.38 -39.84 -48.16
C LEU A 102 38.56 -38.56 -48.31
N SER A 103 37.49 -38.59 -49.12
CA SER A 103 36.60 -37.46 -49.33
C SER A 103 35.76 -37.18 -48.07
N GLU A 104 35.23 -38.22 -47.43
CA GLU A 104 34.49 -38.12 -46.16
C GLU A 104 35.41 -37.63 -45.02
N LEU A 105 36.60 -38.19 -44.87
CA LEU A 105 37.61 -37.73 -43.91
C LEU A 105 38.01 -36.26 -44.13
N LYS A 106 38.05 -35.80 -45.38
CA LYS A 106 38.29 -34.39 -45.71
C LYS A 106 37.12 -33.50 -45.29
N LEU A 107 35.88 -33.88 -45.60
CA LEU A 107 34.69 -33.13 -45.21
C LEU A 107 34.57 -32.98 -43.68
N VAL A 108 34.75 -34.07 -42.93
CA VAL A 108 34.71 -34.04 -41.46
C VAL A 108 35.82 -33.15 -40.87
N LYS A 109 37.01 -33.09 -41.50
CA LYS A 109 38.09 -32.15 -41.11
C LYS A 109 37.70 -30.69 -41.36
N GLU A 110 37.12 -30.39 -42.51
CA GLU A 110 36.68 -29.04 -42.87
C GLU A 110 35.55 -28.55 -41.95
N GLU A 111 34.56 -29.39 -41.65
CA GLU A 111 33.48 -29.11 -40.69
C GLU A 111 34.01 -28.91 -39.27
N THR A 112 34.93 -29.79 -38.82
CA THR A 112 35.57 -29.69 -37.50
C THR A 112 36.36 -28.40 -37.33
N GLU A 113 36.98 -27.87 -38.40
CA GLU A 113 37.75 -26.61 -38.34
C GLU A 113 36.84 -25.38 -38.39
N ALA A 114 35.78 -25.40 -39.21
CA ALA A 114 34.76 -24.37 -39.23
C ALA A 114 34.12 -24.19 -37.84
N LEU A 115 33.71 -25.29 -37.20
CA LEU A 115 33.06 -25.28 -35.90
C LEU A 115 33.98 -24.80 -34.76
N LYS A 116 35.30 -25.05 -34.84
CA LYS A 116 36.27 -24.43 -33.91
C LYS A 116 36.34 -22.91 -34.06
N SER A 117 36.27 -22.40 -35.30
CA SER A 117 36.27 -20.95 -35.56
C SER A 117 35.01 -20.28 -34.99
N GLU A 118 33.86 -20.91 -35.15
CA GLU A 118 32.59 -20.49 -34.53
C GLU A 118 32.67 -20.52 -33.00
N TYR A 119 33.25 -21.59 -32.42
CA TYR A 119 33.45 -21.70 -30.98
C TYR A 119 34.38 -20.61 -30.41
N ILE A 120 35.43 -20.22 -31.13
CA ILE A 120 36.29 -19.08 -30.75
C ILE A 120 35.49 -17.77 -30.77
N SER A 121 34.68 -17.55 -31.80
CA SER A 121 33.81 -16.37 -31.91
C SER A 121 32.78 -16.30 -30.77
N LEU A 122 32.17 -17.44 -30.41
CA LEU A 122 31.25 -17.57 -29.27
C LEU A 122 31.93 -17.31 -27.92
N ILE A 123 33.23 -17.63 -27.76
CA ILE A 123 33.98 -17.24 -26.55
C ILE A 123 34.09 -15.73 -26.45
N GLU A 124 34.44 -15.03 -27.54
CA GLU A 124 34.51 -13.56 -27.53
C GLU A 124 33.13 -12.93 -27.25
N GLU A 125 32.06 -13.49 -27.81
CA GLU A 125 30.70 -13.06 -27.53
C GLU A 125 30.32 -13.29 -26.06
N LYS A 126 30.70 -14.44 -25.49
CA LYS A 126 30.53 -14.74 -24.07
C LYS A 126 31.33 -13.77 -23.19
N ASP A 127 32.49 -13.30 -23.61
CA ASP A 127 33.25 -12.27 -22.87
C ASP A 127 32.55 -10.90 -22.93
N LYS A 128 32.03 -10.52 -24.10
CA LYS A 128 31.23 -9.28 -24.29
C LYS A 128 29.94 -9.31 -23.45
N ALA A 129 29.20 -10.43 -23.47
CA ALA A 129 27.95 -10.60 -22.73
C ALA A 129 28.18 -10.69 -21.20
N VAL A 130 29.24 -11.37 -20.75
CA VAL A 130 29.64 -11.36 -19.33
C VAL A 130 29.96 -9.95 -18.86
N LYS A 131 30.78 -9.20 -19.62
CA LYS A 131 31.11 -7.82 -19.27
C LYS A 131 29.87 -6.92 -19.20
N LYS A 132 28.97 -7.01 -20.19
CA LYS A 132 27.71 -6.24 -20.19
C LYS A 132 26.84 -6.54 -18.96
N ALA A 133 26.80 -7.80 -18.51
CA ALA A 133 26.10 -8.18 -17.28
C ALA A 133 26.80 -7.64 -16.02
N GLU A 134 28.14 -7.62 -15.97
CA GLU A 134 28.91 -7.04 -14.86
C GLU A 134 28.75 -5.51 -14.78
N ASP A 135 28.72 -4.82 -15.92
CA ASP A 135 28.45 -3.39 -16.02
C ASP A 135 27.02 -3.07 -15.53
N ALA A 136 26.01 -3.85 -15.93
CA ALA A 136 24.62 -3.70 -15.47
C ALA A 136 24.45 -3.98 -13.96
N VAL A 137 25.12 -5.01 -13.42
CA VAL A 137 25.17 -5.27 -11.97
C VAL A 137 25.83 -4.10 -11.23
N SER A 138 26.85 -3.48 -11.81
CA SER A 138 27.56 -2.35 -11.19
C SER A 138 26.69 -1.10 -11.14
N ALA A 139 25.96 -0.79 -12.22
CA ALA A 139 24.96 0.29 -12.24
C ALA A 139 23.83 0.05 -11.23
N SER A 140 23.31 -1.17 -11.13
CA SER A 140 22.29 -1.53 -10.13
C SER A 140 22.78 -1.33 -8.69
N LYS A 141 24.05 -1.62 -8.39
CA LYS A 141 24.67 -1.40 -7.07
C LYS A 141 24.91 0.07 -6.75
N GLU A 142 25.11 0.92 -7.76
CA GLU A 142 25.19 2.37 -7.56
C GLU A 142 23.82 2.93 -7.18
N ILE A 143 22.76 2.52 -7.89
CA ILE A 143 21.38 2.84 -7.51
C ILE A 143 21.05 2.35 -6.09
N GLU A 144 21.39 1.11 -5.74
CA GLU A 144 21.20 0.55 -4.40
C GLU A 144 21.79 1.44 -3.30
N LYS A 145 23.05 1.87 -3.45
CA LYS A 145 23.70 2.82 -2.51
C LYS A 145 22.98 4.16 -2.43
N THR A 146 22.52 4.73 -3.55
CA THR A 146 21.77 5.99 -3.51
C THR A 146 20.43 5.86 -2.76
N VAL A 147 19.77 4.69 -2.85
CA VAL A 147 18.57 4.39 -2.04
C VAL A 147 18.93 4.33 -0.55
N GLU A 148 20.02 3.65 -0.18
CA GLU A 148 20.49 3.56 1.21
C GLU A 148 20.80 4.95 1.79
N GLU A 149 21.57 5.77 1.06
CA GLU A 149 21.93 7.14 1.47
C GLU A 149 20.71 8.06 1.64
N LEU A 150 19.77 8.05 0.68
CA LEU A 150 18.52 8.81 0.77
C LEU A 150 17.63 8.32 1.92
N THR A 151 17.65 7.01 2.21
CA THR A 151 16.91 6.43 3.35
C THR A 151 17.47 6.89 4.69
N LEU A 152 18.80 6.94 4.83
CA LEU A 152 19.46 7.48 6.02
C LEU A 152 19.18 8.98 6.20
N GLU A 153 19.17 9.77 5.12
CA GLU A 153 18.79 11.19 5.19
C GLU A 153 17.31 11.39 5.54
N LEU A 154 16.41 10.54 5.04
CA LEU A 154 14.99 10.52 5.41
C LEU A 154 14.81 10.22 6.91
N MET A 155 15.52 9.22 7.44
CA MET A 155 15.50 8.87 8.87
C MET A 155 16.00 10.03 9.74
N SER A 156 17.18 10.58 9.42
CA SER A 156 17.76 11.70 10.18
C SER A 156 16.88 12.95 10.14
N THR A 157 16.25 13.26 8.99
CA THR A 157 15.32 14.40 8.90
C THR A 157 14.02 14.14 9.67
N LYS A 158 13.52 12.91 9.70
CA LYS A 158 12.36 12.51 10.54
C LYS A 158 12.68 12.65 12.03
N GLU A 159 13.80 12.13 12.50
CA GLU A 159 14.25 12.26 13.91
C GLU A 159 14.36 13.74 14.32
N SER A 160 14.94 14.59 13.46
CA SER A 160 15.04 16.03 13.72
C SER A 160 13.67 16.73 13.80
N LEU A 161 12.67 16.24 13.05
CA LEU A 161 11.30 16.76 13.09
C LEU A 161 10.58 16.33 14.38
N GLU A 162 10.76 15.08 14.81
CA GLU A 162 10.20 14.55 16.06
C GLU A 162 10.77 15.28 17.29
N LEU A 163 12.08 15.57 17.30
CA LEU A 163 12.73 16.40 18.32
C LEU A 163 12.18 17.84 18.34
N ALA A 164 11.98 18.45 17.17
CA ALA A 164 11.40 19.79 17.06
C ALA A 164 9.94 19.82 17.57
N HIS A 165 9.15 18.78 17.28
CA HIS A 165 7.78 18.65 17.78
C HIS A 165 7.74 18.47 19.31
N ALA A 166 8.64 17.67 19.89
CA ALA A 166 8.76 17.51 21.34
C ALA A 166 9.09 18.84 22.03
N SER A 167 10.10 19.57 21.53
CA SER A 167 10.47 20.89 22.06
C SER A 167 9.34 21.93 21.93
N HIS A 168 8.56 21.89 20.84
CA HIS A 168 7.37 22.75 20.70
C HIS A 168 6.29 22.40 21.74
N LEU A 169 6.05 21.12 22.00
CA LEU A 169 5.07 20.68 22.99
C LEU A 169 5.46 21.12 24.41
N GLU A 170 6.72 20.93 24.80
CA GLU A 170 7.27 21.41 26.07
C GLU A 170 7.14 22.94 26.22
N ALA A 171 7.40 23.69 25.14
CA ALA A 171 7.25 25.15 25.13
C ALA A 171 5.78 25.58 25.31
N GLU A 172 4.83 24.88 24.70
CA GLU A 172 3.39 25.11 24.88
C GLU A 172 2.92 24.77 26.30
N GLU A 173 3.37 23.66 26.88
CA GLU A 173 3.10 23.31 28.28
C GLU A 173 3.64 24.38 29.25
N CYS A 174 4.85 24.88 29.00
CA CYS A 174 5.42 26.00 29.75
C CYS A 174 4.58 27.29 29.59
N ARG A 175 4.12 27.60 28.37
CA ARG A 175 3.29 28.78 28.08
C ARG A 175 1.95 28.71 28.79
N VAL A 176 1.27 27.55 28.75
CA VAL A 176 -0.01 27.32 29.44
C VAL A 176 0.18 27.40 30.96
N SER A 177 1.24 26.80 31.50
CA SER A 177 1.56 26.84 32.93
C SER A 177 1.83 28.27 33.42
N ALA A 178 2.60 29.06 32.65
CA ALA A 178 2.86 30.47 32.95
C ALA A 178 1.58 31.33 32.87
N ALA A 179 0.70 31.06 31.90
CA ALA A 179 -0.59 31.76 31.79
C ALA A 179 -1.54 31.41 32.94
N LEU A 180 -1.54 30.17 33.44
CA LEU A 180 -2.30 29.77 34.61
C LEU A 180 -1.79 30.44 35.89
N ALA A 181 -0.46 30.50 36.06
CA ALA A 181 0.17 31.19 37.20
C ALA A 181 -0.19 32.68 37.22
N ARG A 182 -0.11 33.37 36.07
CA ARG A 182 -0.55 34.77 35.93
C ARG A 182 -2.02 34.95 36.35
N LYS A 183 -2.94 34.13 35.82
CA LYS A 183 -4.36 34.21 36.21
C LYS A 183 -4.62 33.97 37.70
N GLN A 184 -3.82 33.15 38.37
CA GLN A 184 -3.91 32.95 39.82
C GLN A 184 -3.42 34.19 40.59
N GLU A 185 -2.37 34.84 40.11
CA GLU A 185 -1.85 36.10 40.66
C GLU A 185 -2.84 37.26 40.42
N ASP A 186 -3.41 37.39 39.21
CA ASP A 186 -4.46 38.37 38.89
C ASP A 186 -5.66 38.21 39.85
N LEU A 187 -6.14 36.97 40.05
CA LEU A 187 -7.23 36.64 40.98
C LEU A 187 -6.88 36.90 42.46
N LYS A 188 -5.60 36.89 42.82
CA LYS A 188 -5.13 37.23 44.17
C LYS A 188 -5.12 38.74 44.34
N GLN A 189 -4.54 39.47 43.38
CA GLN A 189 -4.51 40.93 43.34
C GLN A 189 -5.93 41.53 43.34
N GLU A 190 -6.88 40.94 42.60
CA GLU A 190 -8.28 41.37 42.60
C GLU A 190 -8.94 41.26 44.00
N LYS A 191 -8.62 40.21 44.76
CA LYS A 191 -9.12 40.02 46.13
C LYS A 191 -8.49 41.01 47.11
N GLU A 192 -7.18 41.24 46.99
CA GLU A 192 -6.46 42.22 47.81
C GLU A 192 -6.97 43.65 47.53
N MET A 193 -7.22 43.99 46.26
CA MET A 193 -7.86 45.25 45.86
C MET A 193 -9.26 45.41 46.46
N LYS A 194 -10.14 44.40 46.36
CA LYS A 194 -11.49 44.46 46.96
C LYS A 194 -11.45 44.62 48.47
N ALA A 195 -10.53 43.96 49.17
CA ALA A 195 -10.36 44.12 50.61
C ALA A 195 -9.92 45.55 50.98
N ALA A 196 -9.01 46.14 50.19
CA ALA A 196 -8.61 47.54 50.35
C ALA A 196 -9.75 48.52 50.04
N GLU A 197 -10.53 48.28 48.98
CA GLU A 197 -11.74 49.07 48.66
C GLU A 197 -12.73 49.05 49.83
N GLU A 198 -13.04 47.88 50.39
CA GLU A 198 -13.90 47.75 51.58
C GLU A 198 -13.34 48.48 52.81
N GLU A 199 -12.02 48.52 53.01
CA GLU A 199 -11.41 49.27 54.10
C GLU A 199 -11.50 50.79 53.88
N THR A 200 -11.23 51.27 52.66
CA THR A 200 -11.41 52.69 52.32
C THR A 200 -12.86 53.14 52.46
N GLN A 201 -13.83 52.30 52.09
CA GLN A 201 -15.25 52.58 52.28
C GLN A 201 -15.61 52.75 53.77
N LYS A 202 -15.11 51.85 54.64
CA LYS A 202 -15.28 51.97 56.11
C LYS A 202 -14.65 53.26 56.66
N LEU A 203 -13.50 53.67 56.14
CA LEU A 203 -12.85 54.94 56.53
C LEU A 203 -13.66 56.17 56.07
N ILE A 204 -14.28 56.12 54.88
CA ILE A 204 -15.17 57.18 54.37
C ILE A 204 -16.42 57.31 55.27
N GLU A 205 -17.01 56.19 55.70
CA GLU A 205 -18.14 56.18 56.65
C GLU A 205 -17.75 56.70 58.05
N GLN A 206 -16.55 56.38 58.54
CA GLN A 206 -16.03 56.97 59.79
C GLN A 206 -15.78 58.48 59.64
N LEU A 207 -15.29 58.93 58.48
CA LEU A 207 -15.01 60.34 58.20
C LEU A 207 -16.30 61.16 58.08
N SER A 208 -17.37 60.62 57.49
CA SER A 208 -18.68 61.27 57.47
C SER A 208 -19.29 61.39 58.88
N ALA A 209 -19.23 60.31 59.68
CA ALA A 209 -19.65 60.35 61.08
C ALA A 209 -18.84 61.36 61.92
N SER A 210 -17.52 61.46 61.70
CA SER A 210 -16.67 62.47 62.32
C SER A 210 -17.03 63.90 61.87
N LYS A 211 -17.38 64.09 60.60
CA LYS A 211 -17.85 65.38 60.07
C LYS A 211 -19.18 65.81 60.70
N ASP A 212 -20.11 64.88 60.91
CA ASP A 212 -21.37 65.14 61.60
C ASP A 212 -21.19 65.45 63.10
N LEU A 213 -20.20 64.83 63.76
CA LEU A 213 -19.82 65.21 65.11
C LEU A 213 -19.17 66.60 65.15
N LYS A 214 -18.38 66.96 64.14
CA LYS A 214 -17.78 68.29 64.02
C LYS A 214 -18.83 69.39 63.82
N THR A 215 -19.84 69.20 62.96
CA THR A 215 -20.91 70.21 62.78
C THR A 215 -21.78 70.36 64.03
N LYS A 216 -22.02 69.26 64.77
CA LYS A 216 -22.66 69.30 66.10
C LYS A 216 -21.81 70.05 67.14
N LEU A 217 -20.49 69.90 67.10
CA LEU A 217 -19.58 70.65 67.98
C LEU A 217 -19.56 72.15 67.63
N GLU A 218 -19.55 72.50 66.34
CA GLU A 218 -19.60 73.89 65.86
C GLU A 218 -20.92 74.59 66.27
N THR A 219 -22.07 73.91 66.09
CA THR A 219 -23.38 74.44 66.55
C THR A 219 -23.49 74.53 68.07
N ALA A 220 -22.99 73.55 68.82
CA ALA A 220 -22.91 73.66 70.28
C ALA A 220 -21.98 74.82 70.74
N SER A 221 -20.91 75.09 69.98
CA SER A 221 -19.99 76.19 70.26
C SER A 221 -20.61 77.56 69.97
N SER A 222 -21.44 77.69 68.93
CA SER A 222 -22.16 78.95 68.65
C SER A 222 -23.20 79.23 69.74
N LEU A 223 -24.01 78.22 70.10
CA LEU A 223 -25.00 78.35 71.19
C LEU A 223 -24.35 78.76 72.52
N LEU A 224 -23.14 78.29 72.80
CA LEU A 224 -22.39 78.69 74.00
C LEU A 224 -21.88 80.15 73.93
N LEU A 225 -21.55 80.64 72.73
CA LEU A 225 -21.23 82.06 72.49
C LEU A 225 -22.48 82.94 72.66
N ASP A 226 -23.61 82.53 72.09
CA ASP A 226 -24.89 83.24 72.20
C ASP A 226 -25.33 83.34 73.67
N LEU A 227 -25.27 82.23 74.42
CA LEU A 227 -25.64 82.19 75.84
C LEU A 227 -24.67 83.00 76.72
N LYS A 228 -23.39 83.11 76.33
CA LYS A 228 -22.44 84.06 76.96
C LYS A 228 -22.80 85.51 76.68
N ALA A 229 -23.27 85.83 75.47
CA ALA A 229 -23.71 87.17 75.12
C ALA A 229 -25.01 87.55 75.87
N GLU A 230 -25.98 86.64 75.98
CA GLU A 230 -27.18 86.82 76.81
C GLU A 230 -26.83 87.02 78.29
N LEU A 231 -25.88 86.25 78.84
CA LEU A 231 -25.46 86.38 80.23
C LEU A 231 -24.68 87.70 80.48
N ALA A 232 -23.91 88.17 79.50
CA ALA A 232 -23.31 89.50 79.53
C ALA A 232 -24.40 90.60 79.51
N ALA A 233 -25.38 90.51 78.61
CA ALA A 233 -26.50 91.45 78.53
C ALA A 233 -27.37 91.44 79.82
N TYR A 234 -27.56 90.29 80.46
CA TYR A 234 -28.23 90.20 81.77
C TYR A 234 -27.42 90.85 82.90
N MET A 235 -26.09 90.74 82.87
CA MET A 235 -25.21 91.41 83.84
C MET A 235 -25.20 92.94 83.62
N GLU A 236 -25.23 93.39 82.36
CA GLU A 236 -25.29 94.79 81.96
C GLU A 236 -26.65 95.41 82.36
N ALA A 237 -27.76 94.74 82.04
CA ALA A 237 -29.12 95.11 82.47
C ALA A 237 -29.36 95.05 84.00
N LYS A 238 -28.39 94.57 84.78
CA LYS A 238 -28.41 94.55 86.25
C LYS A 238 -27.52 95.63 86.88
N LEU A 239 -26.79 96.40 86.07
CA LEU A 239 -25.96 97.53 86.49
C LEU A 239 -26.59 98.90 86.18
N ASP A 240 -27.67 98.96 85.41
CA ASP A 240 -28.42 100.19 85.13
C ASP A 240 -29.53 100.49 86.17
N SER A 241 -29.11 100.90 87.37
CA SER A 241 -29.93 101.74 88.25
C SER A 241 -29.03 102.59 89.15
N GLU A 242 -29.32 103.91 89.23
CA GLU A 242 -28.47 104.98 89.83
C GLU A 242 -27.30 105.39 88.88
N THR A 243 -27.17 106.63 88.39
CA THR A 243 -27.53 107.93 89.00
C THR A 243 -27.85 109.01 87.94
N SER A 244 -28.58 110.06 88.35
CA SER A 244 -29.13 111.17 87.55
C SER A 244 -28.19 112.37 87.27
N GLY A 245 -28.56 113.24 86.33
CA GLY A 245 -28.54 114.71 86.60
C GLY A 245 -28.28 115.69 85.44
N ALA A 246 -28.98 116.85 85.51
CA ALA A 246 -28.93 118.09 84.70
C ALA A 246 -29.76 118.11 83.39
N GLU A 247 -30.89 118.84 83.27
CA GLU A 247 -31.14 120.32 83.31
C GLU A 247 -30.67 121.03 82.02
N GLU A 248 -31.36 122.00 81.40
CA GLU A 248 -32.51 122.86 81.79
C GLU A 248 -33.16 123.53 80.54
N GLU A 249 -34.42 124.01 80.61
CA GLU A 249 -35.06 125.17 79.89
C GLU A 249 -34.90 125.38 78.33
N LYS A 250 -35.68 126.18 77.57
CA LYS A 250 -36.69 127.23 77.83
C LYS A 250 -37.69 127.45 76.66
N ILE A 251 -38.97 127.46 77.00
CA ILE A 251 -40.13 128.28 76.54
C ILE A 251 -40.06 129.11 75.22
N LEU A 252 -41.07 128.87 74.34
CA LEU A 252 -41.89 129.75 73.46
C LEU A 252 -41.39 131.13 72.97
N THR A 253 -41.63 131.44 71.68
CA THR A 253 -42.55 132.54 71.25
C THR A 253 -42.91 132.46 69.75
N ALA A 254 -44.15 132.87 69.43
CA ALA A 254 -44.60 133.34 68.10
C ALA A 254 -44.09 134.79 67.88
N GLU A 255 -44.14 135.46 66.73
CA GLU A 255 -44.81 135.25 65.44
C GLU A 255 -44.14 136.24 64.47
N LEU A 256 -43.68 135.82 63.28
CA LEU A 256 -43.33 136.79 62.22
C LEU A 256 -43.29 136.14 60.82
N GLU A 257 -44.28 136.51 60.01
CA GLU A 257 -44.25 136.76 58.57
C GLU A 257 -43.51 135.76 57.65
N GLU A 258 -44.31 135.03 56.87
CA GLU A 258 -44.40 135.15 55.40
C GLU A 258 -43.11 135.26 54.54
N ALA A 259 -41.96 134.78 55.01
CA ALA A 259 -40.75 134.61 54.21
C ALA A 259 -40.02 133.26 54.43
N LYS A 260 -40.54 132.39 55.30
CA LYS A 260 -39.85 131.15 55.72
C LYS A 260 -40.28 129.86 55.02
N ASN A 261 -41.37 129.86 54.24
CA ASN A 261 -41.78 128.67 53.48
C ASN A 261 -40.82 128.38 52.32
N ALA A 262 -40.23 129.39 51.67
CA ALA A 262 -39.18 129.20 50.67
C ALA A 262 -37.90 128.62 51.29
N GLN A 263 -37.46 129.14 52.45
CA GLN A 263 -36.22 128.68 53.09
C GLN A 263 -36.35 127.31 53.78
N ARG A 264 -37.53 126.96 54.34
CA ARG A 264 -37.81 125.58 54.74
C ARG A 264 -37.93 124.66 53.53
N ALA A 265 -38.56 125.07 52.43
CA ALA A 265 -38.63 124.26 51.22
C ALA A 265 -37.24 124.01 50.61
N THR A 266 -36.34 125.01 50.57
CA THR A 266 -34.95 124.79 50.08
C THR A 266 -34.11 124.00 51.07
N LEU A 267 -34.26 124.17 52.39
CA LEU A 267 -33.56 123.33 53.37
C LEU A 267 -34.06 121.88 53.33
N ILE A 268 -35.38 121.66 53.18
CA ILE A 268 -35.97 120.33 53.05
C ILE A 268 -35.55 119.69 51.72
N ALA A 269 -35.59 120.42 50.60
CA ALA A 269 -35.11 119.93 49.30
C ALA A 269 -33.59 119.65 49.30
N LEU A 270 -32.78 120.47 49.97
CA LEU A 270 -31.36 120.19 50.16
C LEU A 270 -31.17 118.94 51.04
N SER A 271 -31.95 118.78 52.11
CA SER A 271 -31.88 117.57 52.95
C SER A 271 -32.36 116.30 52.24
N SER A 272 -33.34 116.41 51.33
CA SER A 272 -33.81 115.29 50.52
C SER A 272 -32.80 114.94 49.43
N THR A 273 -32.22 115.93 48.75
CA THR A 273 -31.18 115.68 47.73
C THR A 273 -29.86 115.20 48.34
N THR A 274 -29.48 115.60 49.56
CA THR A 274 -28.35 114.97 50.28
C THR A 274 -28.66 113.53 50.67
N LYS A 275 -29.90 113.23 51.09
CA LYS A 275 -30.31 111.86 51.42
C LYS A 275 -30.36 110.97 50.18
N GLU A 276 -30.94 111.45 49.09
CA GLU A 276 -30.92 110.77 47.78
C GLU A 276 -29.49 110.55 47.28
N LEU A 277 -28.58 111.51 47.48
CA LEU A 277 -27.16 111.36 47.15
C LEU A 277 -26.48 110.28 48.02
N GLU A 278 -26.80 110.20 49.31
CA GLU A 278 -26.30 109.15 50.21
C GLU A 278 -26.87 107.77 49.85
N ASP A 279 -28.17 107.67 49.53
CA ASP A 279 -28.82 106.45 49.07
C ASP A 279 -28.23 105.97 47.72
N VAL A 280 -28.01 106.87 46.76
CA VAL A 280 -27.32 106.58 45.49
C VAL A 280 -25.88 106.15 45.74
N ARG A 281 -25.16 106.79 46.67
CA ARG A 281 -23.78 106.41 47.04
C ARG A 281 -23.73 105.02 47.71
N ALA A 282 -24.69 104.71 48.57
CA ALA A 282 -24.84 103.39 49.18
C ALA A 282 -25.16 102.32 48.11
N GLN A 283 -26.03 102.63 47.15
CA GLN A 283 -26.34 101.72 46.04
C GLN A 283 -25.14 101.54 45.08
N ILE A 284 -24.34 102.58 44.81
CA ILE A 284 -23.09 102.45 44.05
C ILE A 284 -22.10 101.52 44.78
N GLU A 285 -21.90 101.70 46.08
CA GLU A 285 -20.99 100.87 46.87
C GLU A 285 -21.50 99.43 47.03
N LYS A 286 -22.83 99.22 47.08
CA LYS A 286 -23.45 97.89 47.01
C LYS A 286 -23.19 97.23 45.65
N SER A 287 -23.51 97.90 44.54
CA SER A 287 -23.26 97.39 43.19
C SER A 287 -21.78 97.12 42.94
N ARG A 288 -20.87 97.92 43.51
CA ARG A 288 -19.42 97.71 43.45
C ARG A 288 -19.00 96.41 44.14
N LYS A 289 -19.54 96.14 45.33
CA LYS A 289 -19.29 94.88 46.06
C LYS A 289 -19.85 93.67 45.32
N GLU A 290 -21.04 93.81 44.71
CA GLU A 290 -21.65 92.77 43.89
C GLU A 290 -20.83 92.47 42.63
N VAL A 291 -20.30 93.50 41.95
CA VAL A 291 -19.34 93.34 40.83
C VAL A 291 -18.05 92.65 41.29
N GLU A 292 -17.51 92.96 42.47
CA GLU A 292 -16.32 92.28 43.00
C GLU A 292 -16.60 90.80 43.33
N CYS A 293 -17.76 90.48 43.93
CA CYS A 293 -18.18 89.10 44.15
C CYS A 293 -18.34 88.32 42.83
N LEU A 294 -18.97 88.93 41.81
CA LEU A 294 -19.10 88.33 40.47
C LEU A 294 -17.74 88.14 39.78
N ARG A 295 -16.81 89.09 39.95
CA ARG A 295 -15.43 89.00 39.45
C ARG A 295 -14.67 87.85 40.12
N ILE A 296 -14.78 87.68 41.44
CA ILE A 296 -14.18 86.55 42.17
C ILE A 296 -14.78 85.22 41.70
N ALA A 297 -16.10 85.14 41.55
CA ALA A 297 -16.78 83.94 41.03
C ALA A 297 -16.33 83.59 39.60
N ALA A 298 -16.20 84.59 38.72
CA ALA A 298 -15.70 84.39 37.35
C ALA A 298 -14.25 83.86 37.32
N ILE A 299 -13.39 84.33 38.23
CA ILE A 299 -12.01 83.83 38.35
C ILE A 299 -12.00 82.38 38.87
N SER A 300 -12.86 82.00 39.82
CA SER A 300 -13.00 80.61 40.29
C SER A 300 -13.43 79.69 39.15
N LEU A 301 -14.53 80.03 38.46
CA LEU A 301 -15.06 79.27 37.33
C LEU A 301 -14.05 79.17 36.17
N GLN A 302 -13.22 80.19 35.96
CA GLN A 302 -12.15 80.13 34.96
C GLN A 302 -11.02 79.19 35.39
N SER A 303 -10.66 79.15 36.68
CA SER A 303 -9.71 78.18 37.23
C SER A 303 -10.23 76.75 37.11
N GLU A 304 -11.47 76.50 37.52
CA GLU A 304 -12.16 75.21 37.40
C GLU A 304 -12.22 74.74 35.94
N LEU A 305 -12.52 75.65 35.00
CA LEU A 305 -12.53 75.35 33.57
C LEU A 305 -11.16 74.95 33.00
N GLU A 306 -10.07 75.59 33.42
CA GLU A 306 -8.72 75.18 33.00
C GLU A 306 -8.29 73.85 33.65
N GLU A 307 -8.71 73.58 34.89
CA GLU A 307 -8.51 72.29 35.54
C GLU A 307 -9.26 71.17 34.80
N GLU A 308 -10.55 71.36 34.48
CA GLU A 308 -11.39 70.44 33.70
C GLU A 308 -10.82 70.16 32.30
N LYS A 309 -10.25 71.17 31.64
CA LYS A 309 -9.53 70.97 30.36
C LYS A 309 -8.28 70.10 30.53
N SER A 310 -7.55 70.26 31.64
CA SER A 310 -6.36 69.45 31.93
C SER A 310 -6.70 68.00 32.24
N THR A 311 -7.78 67.74 32.98
CA THR A 311 -8.25 66.37 33.27
C THR A 311 -8.79 65.71 32.00
N LEU A 312 -9.55 66.43 31.16
CA LEU A 312 -10.05 65.93 29.88
C LEU A 312 -8.92 65.54 28.90
N THR A 313 -7.85 66.34 28.82
CA THR A 313 -6.69 66.00 27.98
C THR A 313 -5.92 64.79 28.51
N SER A 314 -5.76 64.67 29.84
CA SER A 314 -5.21 63.47 30.48
C SER A 314 -6.05 62.22 30.22
N MET A 315 -7.38 62.32 30.29
CA MET A 315 -8.29 61.21 29.98
C MET A 315 -8.18 60.77 28.53
N ARG A 316 -8.17 61.70 27.57
CA ARG A 316 -7.99 61.39 26.13
C ARG A 316 -6.64 60.71 25.84
N GLN A 317 -5.57 61.11 26.51
CA GLN A 317 -4.28 60.43 26.39
C GLN A 317 -4.35 58.99 26.93
N ARG A 318 -5.00 58.78 28.08
CA ARG A 318 -5.20 57.46 28.68
C ARG A 318 -6.08 56.56 27.80
N GLU A 319 -7.14 57.11 27.22
CA GLU A 319 -8.01 56.45 26.24
C GLU A 319 -7.23 56.02 24.99
N GLY A 320 -6.37 56.90 24.45
CA GLY A 320 -5.50 56.56 23.33
C GLY A 320 -4.55 55.39 23.63
N ILE A 321 -3.94 55.37 24.83
CA ILE A 321 -3.11 54.26 25.29
C ILE A 321 -3.94 52.97 25.44
N ALA A 322 -5.13 53.06 26.05
CA ALA A 322 -6.03 51.92 26.21
C ALA A 322 -6.43 51.32 24.85
N ASN A 323 -6.81 52.15 23.88
CA ASN A 323 -7.17 51.71 22.53
C ASN A 323 -6.01 50.98 21.83
N VAL A 324 -4.76 51.46 21.96
CA VAL A 324 -3.57 50.76 21.45
C VAL A 324 -3.40 49.40 22.14
N THR A 325 -3.61 49.30 23.46
CA THR A 325 -3.52 47.99 24.16
C THR A 325 -4.64 47.03 23.76
N VAL A 326 -5.86 47.53 23.52
CA VAL A 326 -6.98 46.70 23.01
C VAL A 326 -6.65 46.18 21.61
N SER A 327 -6.19 47.02 20.69
CA SER A 327 -5.80 46.57 19.34
C SER A 327 -4.65 45.56 19.35
N ALA A 328 -3.71 45.68 20.29
CA ALA A 328 -2.65 44.69 20.47
C ALA A 328 -3.20 43.34 20.96
N LEU A 329 -4.11 43.34 21.95
CA LEU A 329 -4.76 42.14 22.46
C LEU A 329 -5.66 41.47 21.40
N GLU A 330 -6.36 42.24 20.56
CA GLU A 330 -7.13 41.72 19.43
C GLU A 330 -6.24 41.06 18.37
N ALA A 331 -5.05 41.61 18.10
CA ALA A 331 -4.06 41.01 17.22
C ALA A 331 -3.47 39.71 17.80
N GLU A 332 -3.19 39.65 19.10
CA GLU A 332 -2.77 38.40 19.77
C GLU A 332 -3.90 37.36 19.82
N LEU A 333 -5.15 37.78 20.04
CA LEU A 333 -6.31 36.88 20.04
C LEU A 333 -6.54 36.27 18.66
N THR A 334 -6.52 37.07 17.59
CA THR A 334 -6.67 36.57 16.21
C THR A 334 -5.51 35.66 15.80
N LYS A 335 -4.27 36.02 16.17
CA LYS A 335 -3.10 35.15 15.99
C LYS A 335 -3.29 33.79 16.68
N THR A 336 -3.56 33.78 17.99
CA THR A 336 -3.74 32.53 18.75
C THR A 336 -4.92 31.69 18.25
N TRP A 337 -5.99 32.32 17.74
CA TRP A 337 -7.09 31.60 17.09
C TRP A 337 -6.63 30.83 15.84
N SER A 338 -5.84 31.47 14.97
CA SER A 338 -5.30 30.83 13.77
C SER A 338 -4.26 29.73 14.08
N GLU A 339 -3.45 29.90 15.13
CA GLU A 339 -2.54 28.87 15.63
C GLU A 339 -3.31 27.64 16.15
N VAL A 340 -4.39 27.85 16.93
CA VAL A 340 -5.27 26.76 17.41
C VAL A 340 -5.96 26.02 16.26
N GLU A 341 -6.38 26.72 15.21
CA GLU A 341 -7.00 26.10 14.04
C GLU A 341 -6.00 25.29 13.21
N ALA A 342 -4.76 25.76 13.05
CA ALA A 342 -3.67 25.01 12.42
C ALA A 342 -3.26 23.77 13.23
N VAL A 343 -3.24 23.86 14.57
CA VAL A 343 -3.03 22.68 15.42
C VAL A 343 -4.15 21.67 15.23
N ARG A 344 -5.42 22.09 15.23
CA ARG A 344 -6.58 21.20 15.02
C ARG A 344 -6.57 20.47 13.67
N THR A 345 -6.17 21.13 12.58
CA THR A 345 -6.06 20.46 11.27
C THR A 345 -4.94 19.42 11.28
N SER A 346 -3.78 19.73 11.87
CA SER A 346 -2.69 18.77 12.02
C SER A 346 -3.02 17.60 12.97
N GLU A 347 -3.81 17.83 14.04
CA GLU A 347 -4.32 16.80 14.93
C GLU A 347 -5.27 15.86 14.18
N LYS A 348 -6.18 16.40 13.37
CA LYS A 348 -7.09 15.62 12.53
C LYS A 348 -6.32 14.74 11.54
N GLU A 349 -5.34 15.29 10.85
CA GLU A 349 -4.49 14.52 9.92
C GLU A 349 -3.68 13.42 10.60
N THR A 350 -3.09 13.71 11.76
CA THR A 350 -2.32 12.71 12.52
C THR A 350 -3.23 11.61 13.06
N ARG A 351 -4.45 11.95 13.51
CA ARG A 351 -5.47 10.99 13.92
C ARG A 351 -5.99 10.12 12.77
N GLU A 352 -6.13 10.68 11.56
CA GLU A 352 -6.46 9.91 10.35
C GLU A 352 -5.32 8.92 10.02
N LYS A 353 -4.06 9.38 10.01
CA LYS A 353 -2.88 8.52 9.81
C LYS A 353 -2.75 7.41 10.88
N MET A 354 -3.12 7.69 12.13
CA MET A 354 -3.17 6.69 13.21
C MET A 354 -4.25 5.60 13.01
N VAL A 355 -5.28 5.85 12.19
CA VAL A 355 -6.31 4.85 11.83
C VAL A 355 -5.91 4.08 10.56
N GLU A 356 -5.18 4.72 9.64
CA GLU A 356 -4.67 4.09 8.42
C GLU A 356 -3.51 3.13 8.68
N LEU A 357 -2.55 3.51 9.55
CA LEU A 357 -1.35 2.69 9.81
C LEU A 357 -1.66 1.27 10.31
N PRO A 358 -2.58 1.04 11.28
CA PRO A 358 -2.98 -0.31 11.68
C PRO A 358 -3.65 -1.11 10.56
N ARG A 359 -4.38 -0.44 9.65
CA ARG A 359 -5.02 -1.09 8.51
C ARG A 359 -3.99 -1.54 7.49
N ALA A 360 -3.07 -0.66 7.11
CA ALA A 360 -1.97 -1.01 6.21
C ALA A 360 -1.09 -2.15 6.78
N LEU A 361 -0.85 -2.15 8.10
CA LEU A 361 -0.14 -3.25 8.76
C LEU A 361 -0.93 -4.58 8.71
N GLN A 362 -2.25 -4.54 8.89
CA GLN A 362 -3.12 -5.71 8.77
C GLN A 362 -3.17 -6.24 7.32
N GLU A 363 -3.26 -5.36 6.33
CA GLU A 363 -3.24 -5.71 4.90
C GLU A 363 -1.90 -6.35 4.51
N ALA A 364 -0.77 -5.76 4.92
CA ALA A 364 0.56 -6.32 4.69
C ALA A 364 0.76 -7.69 5.39
N ALA A 365 0.18 -7.90 6.58
CA ALA A 365 0.21 -9.20 7.25
C ALA A 365 -0.59 -10.27 6.47
N GLN A 366 -1.77 -9.91 5.95
CA GLN A 366 -2.58 -10.80 5.12
C GLN A 366 -1.90 -11.15 3.80
N GLU A 367 -1.26 -10.17 3.15
CA GLU A 367 -0.48 -10.39 1.92
C GLU A 367 0.72 -11.29 2.18
N ALA A 368 1.45 -11.09 3.28
CA ALA A 368 2.56 -11.95 3.68
C ALA A 368 2.13 -13.41 3.93
N ASP A 369 0.97 -13.64 4.54
CA ASP A 369 0.43 -14.98 4.74
C ASP A 369 -0.08 -15.62 3.44
N GLN A 370 -0.68 -14.84 2.55
CA GLN A 370 -1.06 -15.31 1.21
C GLN A 370 0.17 -15.67 0.34
N ALA A 371 1.26 -14.90 0.46
CA ALA A 371 2.53 -15.20 -0.19
C ALA A 371 3.16 -16.49 0.34
N LYS A 372 3.13 -16.72 1.67
CA LYS A 372 3.57 -18.01 2.27
C LYS A 372 2.78 -19.19 1.74
N LEU A 373 1.44 -19.12 1.70
CA LEU A 373 0.60 -20.19 1.17
C LEU A 373 0.91 -20.48 -0.31
N SER A 374 1.12 -19.44 -1.11
CA SER A 374 1.48 -19.56 -2.51
C SER A 374 2.85 -20.23 -2.70
N ALA A 375 3.84 -19.86 -1.87
CA ALA A 375 5.17 -20.46 -1.87
C ALA A 375 5.16 -21.94 -1.42
N VAL A 376 4.30 -22.31 -0.46
CA VAL A 376 4.11 -23.71 -0.05
C VAL A 376 3.51 -24.52 -1.20
N SER A 377 2.44 -24.05 -1.85
CA SER A 377 1.85 -24.73 -3.01
C SER A 377 2.87 -24.93 -4.14
N ALA A 378 3.62 -23.88 -4.49
CA ALA A 378 4.66 -23.97 -5.52
C ALA A 378 5.77 -24.98 -5.17
N ARG A 379 6.10 -25.11 -3.88
CA ARG A 379 7.07 -26.11 -3.39
C ARG A 379 6.52 -27.52 -3.45
N GLU A 380 5.24 -27.73 -3.13
CA GLU A 380 4.58 -29.03 -3.26
C GLU A 380 4.52 -29.49 -4.72
N ASP A 381 4.15 -28.59 -5.63
CA ASP A 381 4.08 -28.89 -7.06
C ASP A 381 5.47 -29.15 -7.66
N LEU A 382 6.50 -28.44 -7.21
CA LEU A 382 7.90 -28.75 -7.53
C LEU A 382 8.34 -30.13 -6.99
N CYS A 383 7.82 -30.58 -5.85
CA CYS A 383 8.12 -31.90 -5.30
C CYS A 383 7.52 -33.00 -6.18
N LYS A 384 6.22 -32.88 -6.51
CA LYS A 384 5.51 -33.79 -7.42
C LYS A 384 6.19 -33.88 -8.78
N ALA A 385 6.56 -32.74 -9.38
CA ALA A 385 7.25 -32.71 -10.65
C ALA A 385 8.63 -33.39 -10.62
N LYS A 386 9.36 -33.33 -9.48
CA LYS A 386 10.62 -34.07 -9.29
C LYS A 386 10.40 -35.57 -9.14
N GLU A 387 9.37 -35.98 -8.40
CA GLU A 387 8.99 -37.38 -8.23
C GLU A 387 8.57 -38.01 -9.57
N GLU A 388 7.75 -37.30 -10.37
CA GLU A 388 7.39 -37.69 -11.73
C GLU A 388 8.61 -37.77 -12.67
N ALA A 389 9.54 -36.81 -12.58
CA ALA A 389 10.75 -36.82 -13.39
C ALA A 389 11.68 -38.00 -13.08
N GLU A 390 11.89 -38.33 -11.80
CA GLU A 390 12.69 -39.51 -11.41
C GLU A 390 11.98 -40.82 -11.78
N LEU A 391 10.64 -40.89 -11.73
CA LEU A 391 9.87 -42.04 -12.21
C LEU A 391 10.07 -42.25 -13.73
N VAL A 392 9.95 -41.19 -14.53
CA VAL A 392 10.19 -41.23 -15.99
C VAL A 392 11.63 -41.65 -16.30
N LYS A 393 12.61 -41.13 -15.55
CA LYS A 393 14.04 -41.47 -15.68
C LYS A 393 14.33 -42.94 -15.34
N ALA A 394 13.71 -43.50 -14.30
CA ALA A 394 13.78 -44.92 -13.98
C ALA A 394 13.15 -45.80 -15.09
N GLY A 395 12.01 -45.35 -15.65
CA GLY A 395 11.40 -45.95 -16.83
C GLY A 395 12.33 -45.96 -18.05
N ALA A 396 12.94 -44.82 -18.36
CA ALA A 396 13.89 -44.66 -19.46
C ALA A 396 15.12 -45.58 -19.32
N SER A 397 15.74 -45.64 -18.13
CA SER A 397 16.83 -46.56 -17.80
C SER A 397 16.46 -48.04 -18.02
N THR A 398 15.23 -48.41 -17.68
CA THR A 398 14.70 -49.76 -17.90
C THR A 398 14.54 -50.06 -19.39
N VAL A 399 14.01 -49.11 -20.17
CA VAL A 399 13.86 -49.23 -21.63
C VAL A 399 15.22 -49.29 -22.34
N GLU A 400 16.17 -48.43 -21.96
CA GLU A 400 17.55 -48.43 -22.49
C GLU A 400 18.25 -49.77 -22.24
N SER A 401 18.06 -50.36 -21.04
CA SER A 401 18.64 -51.65 -20.70
C SER A 401 18.00 -52.80 -21.49
N ARG A 402 16.69 -52.75 -21.74
CA ARG A 402 16.00 -53.70 -22.65
C ARG A 402 16.44 -53.54 -24.10
N LEU A 403 16.66 -52.32 -24.57
CA LEU A 403 17.18 -52.04 -25.90
C LEU A 403 18.58 -52.63 -26.08
N ARG A 404 19.49 -52.44 -25.12
CA ARG A 404 20.84 -53.02 -25.13
C ARG A 404 20.87 -54.55 -25.06
N ALA A 405 19.85 -55.17 -24.46
CA ALA A 405 19.69 -56.62 -24.51
C ALA A 405 19.26 -57.07 -25.92
N ALA A 406 18.22 -56.44 -26.46
CA ALA A 406 17.72 -56.75 -27.81
C ALA A 406 18.76 -56.52 -28.92
N THR A 407 19.60 -55.49 -28.84
CA THR A 407 20.68 -55.28 -29.82
C THR A 407 21.73 -56.41 -29.77
N LYS A 408 22.09 -56.89 -28.57
CA LYS A 408 23.00 -58.04 -28.42
C LYS A 408 22.38 -59.35 -28.91
N GLU A 409 21.08 -59.55 -28.71
CA GLU A 409 20.36 -60.69 -29.28
C GLU A 409 20.33 -60.63 -30.82
N ILE A 410 20.13 -59.45 -31.42
CA ILE A 410 20.22 -59.24 -32.87
C ILE A 410 21.64 -59.49 -33.39
N GLU A 411 22.68 -59.05 -32.68
CA GLU A 411 24.08 -59.33 -33.02
C GLU A 411 24.40 -60.84 -32.95
N ALA A 412 23.94 -61.52 -31.90
CA ALA A 412 24.08 -62.96 -31.75
C ALA A 412 23.32 -63.74 -32.84
N ALA A 413 22.12 -63.30 -33.19
CA ALA A 413 21.34 -63.88 -34.29
C ALA A 413 22.06 -63.70 -35.64
N LYS A 414 22.59 -62.51 -35.93
CA LYS A 414 23.41 -62.25 -37.14
C LYS A 414 24.72 -63.04 -37.17
N ALA A 415 25.34 -63.29 -36.02
CA ALA A 415 26.51 -64.15 -35.92
C ALA A 415 26.15 -65.62 -36.21
N SER A 416 25.03 -66.10 -35.65
CA SER A 416 24.48 -67.43 -35.93
C SER A 416 24.08 -67.62 -37.41
N GLU A 417 23.48 -66.60 -38.02
CA GLU A 417 23.16 -66.55 -39.45
C GLU A 417 24.42 -66.70 -40.32
N LYS A 418 25.48 -65.93 -40.02
CA LYS A 418 26.78 -66.05 -40.72
C LYS A 418 27.39 -67.43 -40.57
N LEU A 419 27.31 -68.05 -39.38
CA LEU A 419 27.80 -69.41 -39.14
C LEU A 419 26.97 -70.46 -39.91
N ALA A 420 25.64 -70.30 -39.96
CA ALA A 420 24.76 -71.18 -40.73
C ALA A 420 25.05 -71.07 -42.24
N LEU A 421 25.23 -69.85 -42.77
CA LEU A 421 25.64 -69.63 -44.17
C LEU A 421 27.02 -70.24 -44.47
N ALA A 422 27.99 -70.09 -43.58
CA ALA A 422 29.31 -70.71 -43.72
C ALA A 422 29.22 -72.25 -43.72
N ALA A 423 28.39 -72.84 -42.86
CA ALA A 423 28.16 -74.28 -42.81
C ALA A 423 27.45 -74.80 -44.09
N ILE A 424 26.47 -74.06 -44.62
CA ILE A 424 25.81 -74.37 -45.90
C ILE A 424 26.83 -74.35 -47.04
N ASN A 425 27.69 -73.31 -47.11
CA ASN A 425 28.72 -73.23 -48.14
C ASN A 425 29.75 -74.37 -48.02
N ALA A 426 30.21 -74.68 -46.81
CA ALA A 426 31.14 -75.78 -46.58
C ALA A 426 30.54 -77.16 -46.94
N LEU A 427 29.25 -77.38 -46.66
CA LEU A 427 28.53 -78.58 -47.10
C LEU A 427 28.40 -78.63 -48.63
N HIS A 428 28.07 -77.50 -49.26
CA HIS A 428 27.96 -77.40 -50.72
C HIS A 428 29.31 -77.66 -51.41
N GLU A 429 30.40 -77.07 -50.91
CA GLU A 429 31.77 -77.30 -51.38
C GLU A 429 32.20 -78.76 -51.16
N SER A 430 31.84 -79.37 -50.02
CA SER A 430 32.09 -80.79 -49.76
C SER A 430 31.28 -81.72 -50.66
N GLU A 431 30.02 -81.39 -50.97
CA GLU A 431 29.17 -82.13 -51.90
C GLU A 431 29.71 -82.02 -53.34
N MET A 432 30.15 -80.82 -53.75
CA MET A 432 30.80 -80.60 -55.04
C MET A 432 32.15 -81.33 -55.15
N ALA A 433 32.98 -81.31 -54.09
CA ALA A 433 34.22 -82.07 -54.05
C ALA A 433 33.98 -83.60 -54.07
N SER A 434 32.94 -84.08 -53.39
CA SER A 434 32.50 -85.48 -53.43
C SER A 434 32.00 -85.89 -54.81
N ARG A 435 31.30 -85.00 -55.53
CA ARG A 435 30.91 -85.19 -56.94
C ARG A 435 32.11 -85.22 -57.90
N MET A 436 33.16 -84.44 -57.63
CA MET A 436 34.40 -84.43 -58.44
C MET A 436 35.30 -85.65 -58.20
N LEU A 437 35.20 -86.31 -57.04
CA LEU A 437 36.00 -87.50 -56.69
C LEU A 437 35.30 -88.83 -57.05
N ASN A 438 34.01 -88.81 -57.39
CA ASN A 438 33.21 -90.01 -57.68
C ASN A 438 32.50 -89.89 -59.03
N GLU A 439 33.19 -90.18 -60.15
CA GLU A 439 32.61 -90.17 -61.50
C GLU A 439 31.53 -91.27 -61.76
N ASN A 440 31.16 -92.08 -60.77
CA ASN A 440 30.22 -93.20 -60.95
C ASN A 440 29.25 -93.40 -59.76
N GLU A 441 28.47 -92.38 -59.39
CA GLU A 441 27.18 -92.58 -58.72
C GLU A 441 26.22 -91.41 -58.99
N PRO A 442 24.92 -91.64 -59.29
CA PRO A 442 23.97 -90.54 -59.50
C PRO A 442 23.69 -89.85 -58.17
N SER A 443 24.35 -88.70 -57.95
CA SER A 443 24.24 -87.84 -56.79
C SER A 443 22.90 -87.07 -56.72
N GLY A 444 21.80 -87.84 -56.69
CA GLY A 444 20.45 -87.38 -56.40
C GLY A 444 19.76 -88.43 -55.54
N VAL A 445 19.29 -88.03 -54.36
CA VAL A 445 18.55 -88.93 -53.47
C VAL A 445 17.24 -89.33 -54.15
N THR A 446 17.19 -90.55 -54.67
CA THR A 446 15.99 -91.14 -55.29
C THR A 446 14.98 -91.51 -54.21
N LEU A 447 14.27 -90.51 -53.71
CA LEU A 447 13.06 -90.70 -52.91
C LEU A 447 12.05 -91.51 -53.72
N SER A 448 11.43 -92.52 -53.10
CA SER A 448 10.26 -93.14 -53.70
C SER A 448 9.12 -92.11 -53.82
N LEU A 449 8.24 -92.29 -54.80
CA LEU A 449 7.16 -91.34 -55.05
C LEU A 449 6.27 -91.15 -53.80
N GLU A 450 6.02 -92.22 -53.04
CA GLU A 450 5.34 -92.15 -51.73
C GLU A 450 6.10 -91.31 -50.71
N GLN A 451 7.41 -91.51 -50.56
CA GLN A 451 8.24 -90.74 -49.61
C GLN A 451 8.29 -89.25 -49.94
N TYR A 452 8.34 -88.91 -51.23
CA TYR A 452 8.21 -87.52 -51.69
C TYR A 452 6.85 -86.92 -51.30
N TYR A 453 5.75 -87.64 -51.55
CA TYR A 453 4.41 -87.17 -51.15
C TYR A 453 4.24 -87.07 -49.62
N GLU A 454 4.81 -87.99 -48.83
CA GLU A 454 4.79 -87.89 -47.38
C GLU A 454 5.57 -86.69 -46.84
N LEU A 455 6.78 -86.43 -47.36
CA LEU A 455 7.60 -85.29 -46.96
C LEU A 455 6.99 -83.96 -47.39
N SER A 456 6.48 -83.89 -48.63
CA SER A 456 5.76 -82.73 -49.15
C SER A 456 4.49 -82.44 -48.32
N LYS A 457 3.72 -83.48 -47.98
CA LYS A 457 2.56 -83.37 -47.08
C LYS A 457 2.95 -82.86 -45.70
N LYS A 458 4.00 -83.41 -45.06
CA LYS A 458 4.48 -82.96 -43.74
C LYS A 458 5.00 -81.51 -43.77
N ALA A 459 5.67 -81.11 -44.85
CA ALA A 459 6.12 -79.73 -45.03
C ALA A 459 4.93 -78.76 -45.16
N HIS A 460 3.92 -79.11 -45.96
CA HIS A 460 2.71 -78.33 -46.12
C HIS A 460 1.86 -78.29 -44.83
N GLU A 461 1.75 -79.40 -44.09
CA GLU A 461 1.10 -79.42 -42.77
C GLU A 461 1.83 -78.51 -41.75
N ALA A 462 3.15 -78.45 -41.78
CA ALA A 462 3.93 -77.55 -40.94
C ALA A 462 3.78 -76.07 -41.36
N GLU A 463 3.71 -75.80 -42.67
CA GLU A 463 3.43 -74.49 -43.24
C GLU A 463 2.02 -74.00 -42.84
N GLU A 464 0.98 -74.83 -42.97
CA GLU A 464 -0.38 -74.53 -42.52
C GLU A 464 -0.44 -74.22 -41.01
N VAL A 465 0.30 -74.97 -40.18
CA VAL A 465 0.39 -74.69 -38.73
C VAL A 465 1.12 -73.36 -38.46
N ALA A 466 2.16 -73.02 -39.24
CA ALA A 466 2.84 -71.73 -39.12
C ALA A 466 1.93 -70.57 -39.56
N ASN A 467 1.26 -70.70 -40.70
CA ASN A 467 0.31 -69.73 -41.23
C ASN A 467 -0.88 -69.51 -40.28
N ALA A 468 -1.41 -70.57 -39.68
CA ALA A 468 -2.45 -70.48 -38.65
C ALA A 468 -1.99 -69.72 -37.40
N ARG A 469 -0.73 -69.90 -36.97
CA ARG A 469 -0.14 -69.12 -35.85
C ARG A 469 0.05 -67.66 -36.20
N VAL A 470 0.52 -67.35 -37.42
CA VAL A 470 0.65 -65.96 -37.90
C VAL A 470 -0.73 -65.30 -37.98
N ALA A 471 -1.74 -65.99 -38.53
CA ALA A 471 -3.11 -65.49 -38.58
C ALA A 471 -3.70 -65.23 -37.18
N ALA A 472 -3.46 -66.13 -36.21
CA ALA A 472 -3.87 -65.92 -34.83
C ALA A 472 -3.20 -64.69 -34.20
N ALA A 473 -1.88 -64.53 -34.37
CA ALA A 473 -1.16 -63.35 -33.88
C ALA A 473 -1.63 -62.04 -34.54
N MET A 474 -1.97 -62.07 -35.84
CA MET A 474 -2.56 -60.91 -36.53
C MET A 474 -3.94 -60.54 -35.96
N LEU A 475 -4.79 -61.53 -35.65
CA LEU A 475 -6.09 -61.30 -35.01
C LEU A 475 -5.94 -60.71 -33.59
N GLU A 476 -4.96 -61.14 -32.81
CA GLU A 476 -4.65 -60.55 -31.51
C GLU A 476 -4.15 -59.10 -31.63
N ILE A 477 -3.27 -58.82 -32.60
CA ILE A 477 -2.78 -57.47 -32.90
C ILE A 477 -3.93 -56.54 -33.31
N ASP A 478 -4.84 -56.99 -34.16
CA ASP A 478 -5.96 -56.16 -34.60
C ASP A 478 -7.00 -55.95 -33.49
N ALA A 479 -7.25 -56.95 -32.64
CA ALA A 479 -8.06 -56.79 -31.43
C ALA A 479 -7.44 -55.79 -30.44
N ALA A 480 -6.11 -55.78 -30.30
CA ALA A 480 -5.38 -54.82 -29.47
C ALA A 480 -5.44 -53.39 -30.05
N LYS A 481 -5.24 -53.21 -31.36
CA LYS A 481 -5.39 -51.91 -32.04
C LYS A 481 -6.80 -51.35 -31.90
N GLU A 482 -7.83 -52.18 -32.01
CA GLU A 482 -9.20 -51.73 -31.75
C GLU A 482 -9.40 -51.33 -30.28
N ALA A 483 -8.77 -52.02 -29.33
CA ALA A 483 -8.83 -51.66 -27.91
C ALA A 483 -8.15 -50.31 -27.63
N GLU A 484 -7.00 -50.04 -28.26
CA GLU A 484 -6.33 -48.76 -28.25
C GLU A 484 -7.18 -47.65 -28.88
N MET A 485 -7.77 -47.88 -30.06
CA MET A 485 -8.67 -46.90 -30.69
C MET A 485 -9.89 -46.61 -29.81
N ARG A 486 -10.44 -47.62 -29.12
CA ARG A 486 -11.53 -47.45 -28.15
C ARG A 486 -11.09 -46.67 -26.91
N SER A 487 -9.89 -46.88 -26.38
CA SER A 487 -9.38 -46.14 -25.22
C SER A 487 -9.05 -44.68 -25.56
N LEU A 488 -8.42 -44.41 -26.71
CA LEU A 488 -8.16 -43.06 -27.22
C LEU A 488 -9.46 -42.27 -27.42
N LYS A 489 -10.49 -42.88 -28.00
CA LYS A 489 -11.80 -42.24 -28.17
C LYS A 489 -12.49 -41.92 -26.83
N ASN A 490 -12.32 -42.77 -25.83
CA ASN A 490 -12.83 -42.50 -24.48
C ASN A 490 -12.06 -41.36 -23.79
N LEU A 491 -10.74 -41.30 -23.97
CA LEU A 491 -9.89 -40.21 -23.47
C LEU A 491 -10.26 -38.87 -24.12
N GLU A 492 -10.48 -38.85 -25.44
CA GLU A 492 -10.94 -37.66 -26.16
C GLU A 492 -12.31 -37.17 -25.64
N ALA A 493 -13.25 -38.09 -25.41
CA ALA A 493 -14.56 -37.77 -24.86
C ALA A 493 -14.48 -37.21 -23.43
N ALA A 494 -13.65 -37.82 -22.56
CA ALA A 494 -13.41 -37.34 -21.20
C ALA A 494 -12.73 -35.96 -21.19
N SER A 495 -11.78 -35.72 -22.10
CA SER A 495 -11.12 -34.42 -22.27
C SER A 495 -12.13 -33.32 -22.65
N LYS A 496 -13.04 -33.61 -23.59
CA LYS A 496 -14.13 -32.71 -24.01
C LYS A 496 -15.16 -32.44 -22.90
N GLU A 497 -15.51 -33.44 -22.10
CA GLU A 497 -16.37 -33.23 -20.93
C GLU A 497 -15.68 -32.35 -19.88
N LEU A 498 -14.37 -32.55 -19.68
CA LEU A 498 -13.57 -31.82 -18.72
C LEU A 498 -13.32 -30.37 -19.15
N SER A 499 -13.13 -30.08 -20.45
CA SER A 499 -13.10 -28.70 -20.96
C SER A 499 -14.45 -28.01 -20.78
N ALA A 500 -15.56 -28.66 -21.12
CA ALA A 500 -16.90 -28.11 -20.93
C ALA A 500 -17.21 -27.83 -19.44
N LYS A 501 -16.76 -28.68 -18.51
CA LYS A 501 -16.86 -28.44 -17.06
C LYS A 501 -16.01 -27.25 -16.59
N ARG A 502 -14.79 -27.08 -17.14
CA ARG A 502 -13.94 -25.91 -16.86
C ARG A 502 -14.58 -24.61 -17.36
N GLU A 503 -15.14 -24.60 -18.57
CA GLU A 503 -15.86 -23.46 -19.13
C GLU A 503 -17.09 -23.10 -18.29
N ALA A 504 -17.90 -24.09 -17.91
CA ALA A 504 -19.05 -23.87 -17.03
C ALA A 504 -18.63 -23.30 -15.66
N LEU A 505 -17.56 -23.81 -15.06
CA LEU A 505 -17.01 -23.28 -13.80
C LEU A 505 -16.51 -21.84 -13.94
N ALA A 506 -15.85 -21.50 -15.06
CA ALA A 506 -15.42 -20.15 -15.34
C ALA A 506 -16.61 -19.18 -15.46
N VAL A 507 -17.68 -19.59 -16.16
CA VAL A 507 -18.92 -18.79 -16.30
C VAL A 507 -19.60 -18.58 -14.94
N GLU A 508 -19.73 -19.62 -14.10
CA GLU A 508 -20.31 -19.46 -12.75
C GLU A 508 -19.43 -18.62 -11.83
N LYS A 509 -18.10 -18.72 -11.93
CA LYS A 509 -17.18 -17.82 -11.20
C LYS A 509 -17.40 -16.36 -11.61
N VAL A 510 -17.47 -16.08 -12.91
CA VAL A 510 -17.73 -14.72 -13.42
C VAL A 510 -19.09 -14.18 -12.92
N LYS A 511 -20.16 -14.99 -12.95
CA LYS A 511 -21.46 -14.61 -12.39
C LYS A 511 -21.39 -14.33 -10.88
N ALA A 512 -20.63 -15.13 -10.13
CA ALA A 512 -20.46 -14.93 -8.69
C ALA A 512 -19.74 -13.61 -8.36
N GLU A 513 -18.73 -13.21 -9.15
CA GLU A 513 -18.09 -11.89 -9.00
C GLU A 513 -19.05 -10.76 -9.38
N HIS A 514 -19.78 -10.85 -10.50
CA HIS A 514 -20.80 -9.84 -10.88
C HIS A 514 -21.88 -9.69 -9.79
N ALA A 515 -22.27 -10.77 -9.11
CA ALA A 515 -23.21 -10.71 -7.99
C ALA A 515 -22.62 -10.03 -6.74
N LYS A 516 -21.32 -10.19 -6.46
CA LYS A 516 -20.62 -9.46 -5.39
C LYS A 516 -20.49 -7.97 -5.73
N GLU A 517 -20.12 -7.64 -6.96
CA GLU A 517 -20.04 -6.25 -7.46
C GLU A 517 -21.41 -5.57 -7.35
N GLY A 518 -22.48 -6.23 -7.80
CA GLY A 518 -23.85 -5.74 -7.63
C GLY A 518 -24.25 -5.53 -6.17
N LYS A 519 -23.88 -6.45 -5.27
CA LYS A 519 -24.09 -6.28 -3.83
C LYS A 519 -23.34 -5.06 -3.28
N LEU A 520 -22.07 -4.88 -3.67
CA LEU A 520 -21.25 -3.74 -3.23
C LEU A 520 -21.79 -2.41 -3.76
N GLY A 521 -22.30 -2.38 -5.00
CA GLY A 521 -22.99 -1.22 -5.57
C GLY A 521 -24.23 -0.82 -4.76
N VAL A 522 -25.14 -1.77 -4.52
CA VAL A 522 -26.34 -1.54 -3.69
C VAL A 522 -25.98 -1.14 -2.25
N GLU A 523 -24.92 -1.72 -1.68
CA GLU A 523 -24.44 -1.32 -0.34
C GLU A 523 -23.90 0.11 -0.35
N GLN A 524 -23.19 0.53 -1.40
CA GLN A 524 -22.70 1.89 -1.54
C GLN A 524 -23.84 2.90 -1.74
N GLU A 525 -24.84 2.58 -2.55
CA GLU A 525 -26.07 3.39 -2.65
C GLU A 525 -26.78 3.51 -1.30
N LEU A 526 -26.88 2.42 -0.53
CA LEU A 526 -27.43 2.44 0.84
C LEU A 526 -26.61 3.26 1.84
N ARG A 527 -25.28 3.39 1.65
CA ARG A 527 -24.43 4.28 2.45
C ARG A 527 -24.67 5.74 2.06
N ASN A 528 -24.70 6.03 0.76
CA ASN A 528 -24.98 7.37 0.24
C ASN A 528 -26.37 7.85 0.67
N TRP A 529 -27.41 7.00 0.53
CA TRP A 529 -28.77 7.30 0.96
C TRP A 529 -28.87 7.56 2.47
N ARG A 530 -28.16 6.78 3.30
CA ARG A 530 -28.08 7.03 4.74
C ARG A 530 -27.39 8.36 5.05
N ALA A 531 -26.31 8.71 4.35
CA ALA A 531 -25.61 9.98 4.51
C ALA A 531 -26.48 11.19 4.08
N GLU A 532 -27.15 11.11 2.93
CA GLU A 532 -28.11 12.11 2.47
C GLU A 532 -29.29 12.27 3.43
N HIS A 533 -29.85 11.17 3.91
CA HIS A 533 -30.97 11.20 4.86
C HIS A 533 -30.55 11.86 6.18
N GLU A 534 -29.36 11.56 6.70
CA GLU A 534 -28.83 12.20 7.90
C GLU A 534 -28.52 13.70 7.67
N GLN A 535 -28.02 14.09 6.50
CA GLN A 535 -27.87 15.50 6.13
C GLN A 535 -29.21 16.22 6.05
N ARG A 536 -30.25 15.61 5.44
CA ARG A 536 -31.61 16.18 5.41
C ARG A 536 -32.22 16.26 6.80
N ARG A 537 -31.94 15.31 7.69
CA ARG A 537 -32.35 15.34 9.10
C ARG A 537 -31.74 16.53 9.82
N LYS A 538 -30.42 16.75 9.68
CA LYS A 538 -29.70 17.91 10.24
C LYS A 538 -30.19 19.25 9.65
N ALA A 539 -30.52 19.28 8.36
CA ALA A 539 -31.11 20.46 7.73
C ALA A 539 -32.51 20.79 8.28
N ASN A 540 -33.36 19.77 8.52
CA ASN A 540 -34.68 19.98 9.14
C ASN A 540 -34.60 20.32 10.64
N GLU A 541 -33.65 19.75 11.40
CA GLU A 541 -33.39 20.14 12.79
C GLU A 541 -32.87 21.58 12.89
N SER A 542 -32.19 22.08 11.86
CA SER A 542 -31.80 23.49 11.75
C SER A 542 -32.96 24.44 11.40
N ALA A 543 -34.15 23.90 11.08
CA ALA A 543 -35.30 24.65 10.59
C ALA A 543 -36.56 24.54 11.48
N SER A 544 -36.52 23.80 12.60
CA SER A 544 -37.68 23.64 13.48
C SER A 544 -37.29 23.71 14.96
N GLY A 545 -37.39 24.93 15.51
CA GLY A 545 -37.44 25.16 16.94
C GLY A 545 -38.88 25.19 17.46
N VAL A 546 -39.16 24.39 18.49
CA VAL A 546 -40.32 24.44 19.39
C VAL A 546 -41.70 24.03 18.79
N VAL A 547 -42.26 22.92 19.30
CA VAL A 547 -43.54 22.85 20.06
C VAL A 547 -43.83 21.37 20.42
N ASN A 548 -44.15 21.10 21.69
CA ASN A 548 -44.71 19.81 22.13
C ASN A 548 -46.19 19.71 21.76
N LEU A 549 -46.69 18.52 21.39
CA LEU A 549 -48.06 18.07 21.72
C LEU A 549 -48.23 16.56 21.52
N ALA A 550 -49.22 15.99 22.22
CA ALA A 550 -49.40 14.54 22.42
C ALA A 550 -50.42 13.91 21.43
N VAL A 551 -50.79 12.64 21.71
CA VAL A 551 -51.79 11.78 21.02
C VAL A 551 -51.22 11.06 19.78
N GLY A 552 -51.37 9.72 19.61
CA GLY A 552 -51.99 8.73 20.50
C GLY A 552 -51.71 7.27 20.09
N SER A 553 -51.97 6.34 21.01
CA SER A 553 -51.90 4.87 20.80
C SER A 553 -53.21 4.33 20.21
N PRO A 554 -53.21 3.17 19.50
CA PRO A 554 -53.40 1.86 20.18
C PRO A 554 -52.40 0.77 19.66
N ARG A 555 -51.83 -0.13 20.49
CA ARG A 555 -52.42 -1.33 21.15
C ARG A 555 -52.99 -2.31 20.11
N LYS A 556 -52.61 -3.59 19.97
CA LYS A 556 -52.05 -4.68 20.81
C LYS A 556 -50.94 -5.43 20.00
N SER A 557 -50.19 -6.45 20.45
CA SER A 557 -49.77 -7.07 21.74
C SER A 557 -48.55 -7.99 21.39
N THR A 558 -47.97 -8.90 22.19
CA THR A 558 -48.28 -9.59 23.46
C THR A 558 -46.95 -9.94 24.17
N GLU A 559 -46.91 -9.86 25.51
CA GLU A 559 -46.01 -10.49 26.52
C GLU A 559 -44.52 -10.81 26.16
N GLU A 560 -43.50 -10.29 26.88
CA GLU A 560 -43.07 -10.68 28.25
C GLU A 560 -42.71 -12.18 28.38
N SER A 561 -41.53 -12.63 28.85
CA SER A 561 -40.45 -11.99 29.64
C SER A 561 -39.05 -12.62 29.43
N GLN A 562 -38.02 -11.86 29.81
CA GLN A 562 -36.62 -12.30 30.08
C GLN A 562 -36.48 -12.82 31.56
N PRO A 563 -35.28 -13.22 32.08
CA PRO A 563 -34.23 -14.13 31.58
C PRO A 563 -33.64 -15.10 32.69
N MET A 564 -32.56 -15.85 32.37
CA MET A 564 -31.61 -16.57 33.29
C MET A 564 -32.17 -17.86 33.97
N HIS A 565 -31.48 -19.02 34.13
CA HIS A 565 -30.11 -19.27 34.58
C HIS A 565 -29.68 -20.78 34.45
N ASN A 566 -28.38 -21.03 34.23
CA ASN A 566 -27.49 -22.19 34.53
C ASN A 566 -27.96 -23.68 34.62
N HIS A 567 -27.32 -24.56 33.81
CA HIS A 567 -26.27 -25.54 34.19
C HIS A 567 -25.76 -26.22 32.89
N ASP A 568 -24.48 -26.20 32.50
CA ASP A 568 -23.27 -26.78 33.11
C ASP A 568 -23.13 -28.31 32.93
N LYS A 569 -22.20 -28.72 32.03
CA LYS A 569 -21.30 -29.88 32.18
C LYS A 569 -20.30 -30.01 31.03
N ASN A 570 -19.07 -29.63 31.34
CA ASN A 570 -17.79 -30.32 31.05
C ASN A 570 -17.70 -31.49 30.04
N GLN A 571 -16.61 -31.41 29.25
CA GLN A 571 -15.59 -32.46 29.01
C GLN A 571 -15.83 -33.54 27.93
N ASP A 572 -14.82 -34.06 27.21
CA ASP A 572 -13.43 -33.62 26.94
C ASP A 572 -12.90 -34.36 25.69
N SER A 573 -11.78 -33.89 25.11
CA SER A 573 -10.72 -34.67 24.43
C SER A 573 -10.99 -36.08 23.85
N LYS A 574 -10.77 -36.28 22.52
CA LYS A 574 -9.51 -36.87 21.98
C LYS A 574 -9.51 -37.12 20.46
N ALA A 575 -8.32 -36.97 19.87
CA ALA A 575 -7.96 -37.59 18.59
C ALA A 575 -7.53 -39.06 18.80
N PHE A 576 -7.54 -39.88 17.74
CA PHE A 576 -6.34 -40.59 17.25
C PHE A 576 -6.59 -41.30 15.91
N SER A 577 -5.52 -41.47 15.14
CA SER A 577 -5.44 -42.24 13.88
C SER A 577 -5.36 -43.75 14.11
N LEU A 578 -5.69 -44.56 13.09
CA LEU A 578 -5.02 -45.80 12.65
C LEU A 578 -5.64 -46.16 11.27
N GLU A 579 -4.94 -46.33 10.14
CA GLU A 579 -3.78 -47.15 9.76
C GLU A 579 -4.16 -48.56 9.23
N ASN A 580 -3.86 -48.76 7.93
CA ASN A 580 -3.60 -49.99 7.15
C ASN A 580 -4.10 -51.37 7.60
N ASN A 581 -4.73 -52.13 6.67
CA ASN A 581 -4.04 -53.24 5.95
C ASN A 581 -4.91 -54.00 4.93
N ALA A 582 -4.24 -54.60 3.93
CA ALA A 582 -4.58 -55.84 3.18
C ALA A 582 -5.91 -55.94 2.40
N GLU A 583 -6.05 -56.70 1.30
CA GLU A 583 -5.14 -57.17 0.24
C GLU A 583 -6.03 -57.68 -0.93
N ASN A 584 -5.48 -57.76 -2.15
CA ASN A 584 -5.91 -58.57 -3.32
C ASN A 584 -7.35 -59.14 -3.43
N VAL A 585 -8.05 -58.87 -4.54
CA VAL A 585 -8.65 -59.89 -5.45
C VAL A 585 -9.15 -59.24 -6.77
N ILE A 586 -9.03 -60.01 -7.85
CA ILE A 586 -9.31 -59.73 -9.27
C ILE A 586 -10.82 -59.52 -9.57
N PRO A 587 -11.17 -58.72 -10.60
CA PRO A 587 -12.42 -58.91 -11.35
C PRO A 587 -12.21 -59.10 -12.86
N ASP A 588 -12.69 -60.24 -13.38
CA ASP A 588 -12.99 -60.49 -14.82
C ASP A 588 -14.53 -60.78 -14.93
N PRO A 589 -15.20 -60.89 -16.10
CA PRO A 589 -16.29 -59.97 -16.38
C PRO A 589 -17.65 -60.69 -16.60
N ASN A 590 -18.62 -59.97 -17.16
CA ASN A 590 -19.92 -60.42 -17.66
C ASN A 590 -21.07 -60.63 -16.64
N ALA A 591 -21.85 -59.58 -16.43
CA ALA A 591 -23.30 -59.71 -16.27
C ALA A 591 -24.05 -58.57 -16.98
N LYS A 592 -24.81 -58.91 -18.04
CA LYS A 592 -25.66 -57.95 -18.79
C LYS A 592 -27.07 -57.91 -18.19
N LYS A 593 -27.67 -56.72 -17.97
CA LYS A 593 -29.01 -56.28 -18.51
C LYS A 593 -29.85 -55.30 -17.64
N LYS A 594 -30.45 -54.32 -18.35
CA LYS A 594 -31.81 -53.72 -18.23
C LYS A 594 -32.12 -52.56 -17.25
N LYS A 595 -32.10 -51.35 -17.83
CA LYS A 595 -33.20 -50.34 -17.94
C LYS A 595 -34.29 -50.22 -16.83
N LYS A 596 -34.48 -48.96 -16.36
CA LYS A 596 -35.75 -48.17 -16.24
C LYS A 596 -35.36 -46.78 -15.68
N SER A 597 -35.30 -45.69 -16.45
CA SER A 597 -36.38 -44.80 -16.94
C SER A 597 -37.25 -44.14 -15.86
N LEU A 598 -37.27 -42.80 -15.81
CA LEU A 598 -38.45 -41.97 -15.50
C LEU A 598 -38.18 -40.48 -15.87
N PHE A 599 -38.74 -40.04 -17.00
CA PHE A 599 -39.03 -38.63 -17.35
C PHE A 599 -40.33 -38.20 -16.60
N PRO A 600 -40.67 -36.90 -16.41
CA PRO A 600 -40.73 -35.82 -17.42
C PRO A 600 -40.34 -34.41 -16.88
N LYS A 601 -40.53 -33.24 -17.52
CA LYS A 601 -41.47 -32.79 -18.59
C LYS A 601 -40.99 -31.47 -19.26
N ILE A 602 -40.86 -31.51 -20.59
CA ILE A 602 -41.24 -30.49 -21.60
C ILE A 602 -41.51 -29.05 -21.13
N ILE A 603 -40.75 -28.07 -21.65
CA ILE A 603 -41.29 -26.90 -22.38
C ILE A 603 -40.40 -26.65 -23.62
N MET A 604 -41.03 -26.60 -24.80
CA MET A 604 -40.46 -26.08 -26.04
C MET A 604 -41.24 -24.82 -26.41
N LEU A 605 -40.56 -23.73 -26.76
CA LEU A 605 -41.14 -22.62 -27.52
C LEU A 605 -40.20 -22.22 -28.65
N LEU A 606 -40.80 -21.87 -29.79
CA LEU A 606 -40.18 -21.84 -31.12
C LEU A 606 -39.81 -20.42 -31.58
N ALA A 607 -39.00 -20.41 -32.65
CA ALA A 607 -38.75 -19.29 -33.57
C ALA A 607 -37.73 -18.22 -33.10
N ARG A 608 -36.95 -17.59 -33.98
CA ARG A 608 -37.05 -17.53 -35.47
C ARG A 608 -35.66 -17.29 -36.09
N LYS A 609 -35.40 -17.83 -37.29
CA LYS A 609 -34.19 -17.55 -38.08
C LYS A 609 -34.54 -16.67 -39.29
N ARG A 610 -33.80 -15.56 -39.45
CA ARG A 610 -33.61 -14.70 -40.64
C ARG A 610 -34.83 -14.26 -41.47
N ARG A 611 -34.97 -12.94 -41.62
CA ARG A 611 -34.32 -12.30 -42.78
C ARG A 611 -33.14 -11.47 -42.28
#